data_AF-A0A420TD06-F1
#
_entry.id   AF-A0A420TD06-F1
#
_cell.length_a   1.000
_cell.length_b   1.000
_cell.length_c   1.000
_cell.angle_alpha   90.00
_cell.angle_beta   90.00
_cell.angle_gamma   90.00
#
_symmetry.space_group_name_H-M   'P 1'
#
loop_
_entity.id
_entity.type
_entity.pdbx_description
1 polymer ?
#
loop_
_entity_poly.entity_id
_entity_poly.type
_entity_poly.pdbx_seq_one_letter_code
_entity_poly.pdbx_strand_id
1 'polypeptide(L)'
;MLPEQPLRTELDFEDDEQGFPDPGDEEGFPEPGDEEGFPDPGTGEGALSPSSCPAAFASLDIETAVRDSMELCCSNSSSDHEALIEEYMAIVNSALNLIGRYCDKSCEPPGPLCFGLPVHPETSLAKENHVFDFDTLLGPVKPGFELYKSRREMTPRQNNLGRTFYMIPAGTKASDLQYIASEPTELYYYAFCSEDTPCIKGYVKPWTSYTFGQGKELVIDLSSYEQDMVLSVADQRGTSEQHAVFVDGKEIGRTHGALSLKGRGQDPYDPAMMPDDHVGDVPDGPVKCVIGRGFWGSFKIPKGAKSVVVKMIHPTTNFEGAGAYRIDKGCN
;
A
#
# COMPACT_ATOMS: atom_id res chain seq x y z
N MET A 1 13.83 42.78 -41.12
CA MET A 1 13.08 44.05 -41.13
C MET A 1 11.80 43.83 -40.33
N LEU A 2 11.71 44.42 -39.14
CA LEU A 2 10.45 44.66 -38.42
C LEU A 2 9.81 45.95 -38.97
N PRO A 3 8.50 46.16 -38.78
CA PRO A 3 7.99 46.87 -37.59
C PRO A 3 6.79 46.13 -36.94
N GLU A 4 6.71 46.03 -35.62
CA GLU A 4 6.06 46.94 -34.63
C GLU A 4 4.50 46.87 -34.55
N GLN A 5 4.02 46.74 -33.30
CA GLN A 5 2.63 46.59 -32.81
C GLN A 5 1.82 47.92 -32.88
N PRO A 6 0.50 47.97 -32.53
CA PRO A 6 -0.01 48.01 -31.12
C PRO A 6 -1.32 47.20 -30.90
N LEU A 7 -1.64 46.63 -29.73
CA LEU A 7 -2.05 47.15 -28.40
C LEU A 7 -3.55 47.57 -28.26
N ARG A 8 -4.22 46.92 -27.29
CA ARG A 8 -5.36 47.35 -26.44
C ARG A 8 -6.79 47.59 -27.00
N THR A 9 -7.72 46.89 -26.35
CA THR A 9 -9.04 47.38 -25.85
C THR A 9 -9.34 46.47 -24.64
N GLU A 10 -9.16 46.85 -23.37
CA GLU A 10 -10.05 47.71 -22.55
C GLU A 10 -11.54 47.48 -22.84
N LEU A 11 -12.16 46.65 -22.00
CA LEU A 11 -13.60 46.68 -21.71
C LEU A 11 -13.71 46.75 -20.19
N ASP A 12 -14.07 47.95 -19.73
CA ASP A 12 -14.41 48.29 -18.36
C ASP A 12 -15.82 47.78 -17.99
N PHE A 13 -15.90 47.35 -16.73
CA PHE A 13 -16.98 47.42 -15.73
C PHE A 13 -18.42 47.73 -16.16
N GLU A 14 -19.34 46.85 -15.75
CA GLU A 14 -20.57 47.26 -15.05
C GLU A 14 -20.81 46.33 -13.85
N ASP A 15 -20.89 46.97 -12.67
CA ASP A 15 -21.43 46.47 -11.41
C ASP A 15 -22.90 46.05 -11.59
N ASP A 16 -23.28 44.94 -10.96
CA ASP A 16 -24.66 44.76 -10.49
C ASP A 16 -24.63 44.14 -9.08
N GLU A 17 -24.85 45.02 -8.11
CA GLU A 17 -25.14 44.69 -6.71
C GLU A 17 -26.46 43.92 -6.62
N GLN A 18 -26.44 42.68 -6.12
CA GLN A 18 -27.60 42.11 -5.41
C GLN A 18 -27.17 41.30 -4.19
N GLY A 19 -27.12 42.02 -3.06
CA GLY A 19 -27.61 41.63 -1.73
C GLY A 19 -27.52 40.18 -1.26
N PHE A 20 -26.60 39.95 -0.33
CA PHE A 20 -26.70 38.89 0.69
C PHE A 20 -27.83 39.22 1.69
N PRO A 21 -28.63 38.26 2.16
CA PRO A 21 -29.33 38.40 3.43
C PRO A 21 -28.43 37.96 4.61
N ASP A 22 -28.31 38.85 5.60
CA ASP A 22 -27.63 38.67 6.88
C ASP A 22 -28.47 37.82 7.87
N PRO A 23 -27.85 37.21 8.91
CA PRO A 23 -28.45 36.21 9.80
C PRO A 23 -29.13 36.81 11.05
N GLY A 24 -30.18 36.14 11.52
CA GLY A 24 -30.93 36.39 12.77
C GLY A 24 -32.31 35.74 12.64
N ASP A 25 -32.94 35.08 13.60
CA ASP A 25 -32.76 34.98 15.05
C ASP A 25 -33.45 33.70 15.57
N GLU A 26 -32.88 33.15 16.66
CA GLU A 26 -33.51 32.48 17.82
C GLU A 26 -34.52 31.33 17.63
N GLU A 27 -34.19 30.12 18.12
CA GLU A 27 -34.84 29.35 19.22
C GLU A 27 -33.88 28.17 19.56
N GLY A 28 -33.24 28.04 20.72
CA GLY A 28 -33.83 27.66 22.00
C GLY A 28 -33.43 26.22 22.38
N PHE A 29 -32.32 26.03 23.12
CA PHE A 29 -31.96 24.74 23.74
C PHE A 29 -32.94 24.39 24.88
N PRO A 30 -33.17 23.09 25.13
CA PRO A 30 -32.95 22.60 26.49
C PRO A 30 -32.37 21.17 26.59
N GLU A 31 -31.40 21.00 27.49
CA GLU A 31 -31.13 19.80 28.29
C GLU A 31 -30.77 20.30 29.72
N PRO A 32 -30.78 19.50 30.82
CA PRO A 32 -31.05 18.07 30.97
C PRO A 32 -32.08 17.74 32.07
N GLY A 33 -32.57 16.50 32.12
CA GLY A 33 -33.41 15.98 33.21
C GLY A 33 -32.95 14.61 33.64
N ASP A 34 -32.34 14.56 34.83
CA ASP A 34 -31.98 13.37 35.59
C ASP A 34 -33.23 12.63 36.06
N GLU A 35 -33.29 11.29 35.88
CA GLU A 35 -33.85 10.41 36.90
C GLU A 35 -32.96 9.17 37.07
N GLU A 36 -32.57 8.98 38.32
CA GLU A 36 -31.63 8.00 38.84
C GLU A 36 -32.22 6.59 38.99
N GLY A 37 -31.35 5.58 38.91
CA GLY A 37 -31.29 4.53 39.94
C GLY A 37 -31.58 3.10 39.49
N PHE A 38 -30.54 2.26 39.42
CA PHE A 38 -30.13 1.26 40.44
C PHE A 38 -28.81 0.57 39.99
N PRO A 39 -28.01 -0.05 40.89
CA PRO A 39 -26.56 0.13 40.95
C PRO A 39 -25.73 -1.08 40.48
N ASP A 40 -24.44 -0.77 40.27
CA ASP A 40 -23.25 -1.55 39.89
C ASP A 40 -23.10 -2.95 40.55
N PRO A 41 -22.39 -3.90 39.90
CA PRO A 41 -20.97 -4.05 40.27
C PRO A 41 -20.05 -4.50 39.13
N GLY A 42 -19.04 -3.70 38.80
CA GLY A 42 -17.93 -4.20 37.99
C GLY A 42 -16.97 -3.15 37.46
N THR A 43 -16.47 -2.27 38.33
CA THR A 43 -15.33 -1.39 38.02
C THR A 43 -14.17 -2.17 37.42
N GLY A 44 -13.94 -1.92 36.15
CA GLY A 44 -12.83 -2.39 35.34
C GLY A 44 -12.76 -1.59 34.04
N GLU A 45 -12.90 -0.26 34.13
CA GLU A 45 -12.55 0.66 33.04
C GLU A 45 -11.03 0.60 32.81
N GLY A 46 -10.60 -0.44 32.09
CA GLY A 46 -9.46 -0.34 31.22
C GLY A 46 -9.98 0.17 29.89
N ALA A 47 -9.79 1.46 29.61
CA ALA A 47 -9.92 2.00 28.27
C ALA A 47 -9.21 1.04 27.30
N LEU A 48 -9.99 0.35 26.46
CA LEU A 48 -9.45 -0.56 25.46
C LEU A 48 -8.65 0.27 24.47
N SER A 49 -7.34 0.25 24.71
CA SER A 49 -6.27 0.66 23.80
C SER A 49 -6.50 0.06 22.40
N PRO A 50 -5.97 0.66 21.32
CA PRO A 50 -6.51 0.53 19.98
C PRO A 50 -6.58 -0.94 19.53
N SER A 51 -7.78 -1.33 19.06
CA SER A 51 -8.07 -2.50 18.21
C SER A 51 -7.10 -3.68 18.37
N SER A 52 -7.26 -4.45 19.45
CA SER A 52 -6.65 -5.78 19.50
C SER A 52 -7.29 -6.66 18.42
N CYS A 53 -6.52 -7.54 17.77
CA CYS A 53 -7.05 -8.53 16.81
C CYS A 53 -8.33 -9.24 17.30
N PRO A 54 -8.46 -9.64 18.58
CA PRO A 54 -9.68 -10.23 19.11
C PRO A 54 -10.92 -9.33 19.00
N ALA A 55 -10.76 -8.00 19.13
CA ALA A 55 -11.86 -7.04 19.04
C ALA A 55 -12.49 -6.99 17.63
N ALA A 56 -11.73 -7.32 16.58
CA ALA A 56 -12.24 -7.40 15.21
C ALA A 56 -13.14 -8.63 14.97
N PHE A 57 -13.05 -9.65 15.82
CA PHE A 57 -13.90 -10.84 15.76
C PHE A 57 -15.07 -10.79 16.74
N ALA A 58 -14.99 -9.96 17.79
CA ALA A 58 -16.08 -9.75 18.74
C ALA A 58 -17.32 -9.08 18.11
N SER A 59 -17.19 -8.45 16.94
CA SER A 59 -18.30 -7.85 16.20
C SER A 59 -19.01 -8.83 15.25
N LEU A 60 -18.51 -10.04 15.08
CA LEU A 60 -19.20 -11.08 14.32
C LEU A 60 -20.17 -11.75 15.28
N ASP A 61 -21.46 -11.42 15.16
CA ASP A 61 -22.53 -12.01 15.95
C ASP A 61 -22.82 -13.46 15.49
N ILE A 62 -21.80 -14.30 15.63
CA ILE A 62 -21.73 -15.68 15.10
C ILE A 62 -22.78 -16.55 15.79
N GLU A 63 -23.03 -16.32 17.07
CA GLU A 63 -24.06 -17.06 17.81
C GLU A 63 -25.44 -16.80 17.21
N THR A 64 -25.80 -15.54 16.96
CA THR A 64 -27.07 -15.17 16.32
C THR A 64 -27.18 -15.77 14.92
N ALA A 65 -26.11 -15.71 14.11
CA ALA A 65 -26.12 -16.29 12.76
C ALA A 65 -26.32 -17.82 12.77
N VAL A 66 -25.77 -18.52 13.76
CA VAL A 66 -25.95 -19.97 13.92
C VAL A 66 -27.36 -20.31 14.40
N ARG A 67 -27.88 -19.54 15.37
CA ARG A 67 -29.26 -19.68 15.86
C ARG A 67 -30.28 -19.49 14.74
N ASP A 68 -30.15 -18.43 13.95
CA ASP A 68 -31.01 -18.15 12.80
C ASP A 68 -30.97 -19.28 11.76
N SER A 69 -29.78 -19.82 11.49
CA SER A 69 -29.59 -20.93 10.56
C SER A 69 -30.21 -22.24 11.07
N MET A 70 -30.17 -22.48 12.39
CA MET A 70 -30.77 -23.66 13.01
C MET A 70 -32.29 -23.58 13.05
N GLU A 71 -32.86 -22.39 13.29
CA GLU A 71 -34.31 -22.17 13.26
C GLU A 71 -34.89 -22.39 11.86
N LEU A 72 -34.14 -22.03 10.81
CA LEU A 72 -34.46 -22.33 9.41
C LEU A 72 -34.50 -23.84 9.10
N CYS A 73 -33.66 -24.63 9.77
CA CYS A 73 -33.54 -26.07 9.52
C CYS A 73 -34.47 -26.91 10.41
N CYS A 74 -34.72 -26.46 11.64
CA CYS A 74 -35.47 -27.17 12.66
C CYS A 74 -36.23 -26.15 13.54
N SER A 75 -37.53 -26.00 13.29
CA SER A 75 -38.39 -25.00 13.94
C SER A 75 -38.79 -25.28 15.39
N ASN A 76 -38.36 -26.42 15.97
CA ASN A 76 -38.65 -26.76 17.36
C ASN A 76 -37.37 -26.61 18.19
N SER A 77 -37.36 -25.68 19.16
CA SER A 77 -36.27 -25.53 20.12
C SER A 77 -36.18 -26.78 21.01
N SER A 78 -35.26 -27.69 20.70
CA SER A 78 -34.94 -28.82 21.58
C SER A 78 -33.74 -28.49 22.47
N SER A 79 -33.61 -29.18 23.60
CA SER A 79 -32.39 -29.13 24.44
C SER A 79 -31.13 -29.49 23.64
N ASP A 80 -31.27 -30.27 22.57
CA ASP A 80 -30.16 -30.71 21.73
C ASP A 80 -29.64 -29.56 20.84
N HIS A 81 -30.48 -28.58 20.52
CA HIS A 81 -30.04 -27.36 19.81
C HIS A 81 -29.14 -26.50 20.69
N GLU A 82 -29.53 -26.28 21.95
CA GLU A 82 -28.70 -25.50 22.88
C GLU A 82 -27.37 -26.19 23.17
N ALA A 83 -27.37 -27.52 23.35
CA ALA A 83 -26.14 -28.28 23.51
C ALA A 83 -25.21 -28.17 22.29
N LEU A 84 -25.76 -28.22 21.07
CA LEU A 84 -24.99 -28.07 19.84
C LEU A 84 -24.43 -26.65 19.68
N ILE A 85 -25.21 -25.62 20.01
CA ILE A 85 -24.77 -24.23 19.98
C ILE A 85 -23.63 -24.02 20.98
N GLU A 86 -23.74 -24.56 22.19
CA GLU A 86 -22.70 -24.49 23.21
C GLU A 86 -21.39 -25.15 22.73
N GLU A 87 -21.47 -26.35 22.13
CA GLU A 87 -20.31 -27.03 21.54
C GLU A 87 -19.70 -26.24 20.37
N TYR A 88 -20.52 -25.70 19.48
CA TYR A 88 -20.07 -24.90 18.34
C TYR A 88 -19.34 -23.62 18.82
N MET A 89 -19.94 -22.91 19.78
CA MET A 89 -19.35 -21.70 20.33
C MET A 89 -18.05 -21.98 21.09
N ALA A 90 -17.92 -23.15 21.75
CA ALA A 90 -16.65 -23.56 22.34
C ALA A 90 -15.53 -23.73 21.30
N ILE A 91 -15.84 -24.30 20.13
CA ILE A 91 -14.88 -24.45 19.02
C ILE A 91 -14.50 -23.09 18.44
N VAL A 92 -15.48 -22.23 18.18
CA VAL A 92 -15.26 -20.87 17.66
C VAL A 92 -14.39 -20.07 18.63
N ASN A 93 -14.73 -20.05 19.91
CA ASN A 93 -13.96 -19.35 20.95
C ASN A 93 -12.53 -19.89 21.06
N SER A 94 -12.33 -21.21 20.92
CA SER A 94 -10.99 -21.82 20.89
C SER A 94 -10.17 -21.34 19.68
N ALA A 95 -10.78 -21.28 18.49
CA ALA A 95 -10.14 -20.78 17.27
C ALA A 95 -9.80 -19.28 17.37
N LEU A 96 -10.72 -18.46 17.90
CA LEU A 96 -10.49 -17.03 18.13
C LEU A 96 -9.36 -16.79 19.13
N ASN A 97 -9.28 -17.59 20.19
CA ASN A 97 -8.20 -17.52 21.17
C ASN A 97 -6.84 -17.93 20.56
N LEU A 98 -6.82 -18.89 19.63
CA LEU A 98 -5.61 -19.23 18.89
C LEU A 98 -5.15 -18.08 17.98
N ILE A 99 -6.09 -17.44 17.26
CA ILE A 99 -5.82 -16.27 16.41
C ILE A 99 -5.34 -15.08 17.26
N GLY A 100 -5.95 -14.84 18.43
CA GLY A 100 -5.51 -13.84 19.39
C GLY A 100 -4.05 -14.06 19.80
N ARG A 101 -3.70 -15.29 20.19
CA ARG A 101 -2.32 -15.66 20.55
C ARG A 101 -1.32 -15.54 19.39
N TYR A 102 -1.76 -15.72 18.16
CA TYR A 102 -0.94 -15.45 16.97
C TYR A 102 -0.71 -13.94 16.80
N CYS A 103 -1.77 -13.14 16.84
CA CYS A 103 -1.64 -11.68 16.74
C CYS A 103 -0.77 -11.08 17.85
N ASP A 104 -0.94 -11.55 19.10
CA ASP A 104 -0.15 -11.08 20.24
C ASP A 104 1.35 -11.42 20.12
N LYS A 105 1.70 -12.43 19.31
CA LYS A 105 3.09 -12.85 19.06
C LYS A 105 3.67 -12.37 17.75
N SER A 106 2.85 -11.91 16.81
CA SER A 106 3.26 -11.66 15.42
C SER A 106 2.81 -10.33 14.83
N CYS A 107 1.98 -9.56 15.54
CA CYS A 107 1.62 -8.20 15.12
C CYS A 107 2.45 -7.18 15.91
N GLU A 108 3.48 -6.63 15.27
CA GLU A 108 4.05 -5.35 15.73
C GLU A 108 2.95 -4.27 15.66
N PRO A 109 2.92 -3.31 16.62
CA PRO A 109 2.00 -2.19 16.53
C PRO A 109 2.17 -1.49 15.18
N PRO A 110 1.10 -0.94 14.58
CA PRO A 110 1.23 -0.17 13.35
C PRO A 110 2.19 0.98 13.61
N GLY A 111 3.41 0.84 13.08
CA GLY A 111 4.43 1.86 13.12
C GLY A 111 3.94 3.16 12.46
N PRO A 112 4.70 4.26 12.58
CA PRO A 112 4.39 5.49 11.86
C PRO A 112 4.17 5.18 10.37
N LEU A 113 3.36 6.00 9.69
CA LEU A 113 2.99 5.84 8.28
C LEU A 113 4.22 5.78 7.37
N CYS A 114 4.73 4.57 7.23
CA CYS A 114 5.81 4.18 6.37
C CYS A 114 5.16 3.51 5.18
N PHE A 115 5.27 4.16 4.03
CA PHE A 115 4.83 3.59 2.76
C PHE A 115 6.07 3.00 2.09
N GLY A 116 5.89 1.92 1.32
CA GLY A 116 6.93 1.46 0.42
C GLY A 116 7.10 2.42 -0.77
N LEU A 117 7.64 1.90 -1.87
CA LEU A 117 7.83 2.66 -3.09
C LEU A 117 6.51 3.32 -3.54
N PRO A 118 6.48 4.63 -3.88
CA PRO A 118 5.36 5.20 -4.62
C PRO A 118 5.30 4.51 -5.97
N VAL A 119 4.16 3.91 -6.27
CA VAL A 119 3.91 3.27 -7.55
C VAL A 119 2.82 4.12 -8.17
N HIS A 120 3.17 5.30 -8.68
CA HIS A 120 2.21 6.08 -9.46
C HIS A 120 2.23 5.56 -10.89
N PRO A 121 1.29 4.69 -11.28
CA PRO A 121 1.10 4.42 -12.68
C PRO A 121 0.55 5.68 -13.31
N GLU A 122 1.29 6.30 -14.23
CA GLU A 122 0.64 7.18 -15.17
C GLU A 122 -0.42 6.34 -15.92
N THR A 123 -1.69 6.63 -15.61
CA THR A 123 -2.92 6.38 -16.38
C THR A 123 -3.18 4.98 -17.00
N SER A 124 -2.42 3.94 -16.67
CA SER A 124 -2.42 2.69 -17.46
C SER A 124 -2.63 1.36 -16.72
N LEU A 125 -2.73 1.30 -15.37
CA LEU A 125 -3.06 0.01 -14.71
C LEU A 125 -4.38 -0.57 -15.23
N ALA A 126 -5.35 0.30 -15.55
CA ALA A 126 -6.65 -0.09 -16.09
C ALA A 126 -6.60 -0.53 -17.57
N LYS A 127 -5.49 -0.34 -18.30
CA LYS A 127 -5.44 -0.54 -19.76
C LYS A 127 -4.82 -1.87 -20.21
N GLU A 128 -4.08 -2.59 -19.37
CA GLU A 128 -3.31 -3.74 -19.87
C GLU A 128 -3.15 -4.85 -18.82
N ASN A 129 -4.16 -5.70 -18.60
CA ASN A 129 -4.04 -6.99 -17.87
C ASN A 129 -3.13 -6.97 -16.62
N HIS A 130 -3.02 -5.82 -15.94
CA HIS A 130 -1.94 -5.60 -15.01
C HIS A 130 -2.17 -6.46 -13.79
N VAL A 131 -1.09 -7.01 -13.25
CA VAL A 131 -1.13 -7.78 -12.01
C VAL A 131 -0.25 -7.07 -11.01
N PHE A 132 -0.83 -6.71 -9.87
CA PHE A 132 -0.09 -6.09 -8.78
C PHE A 132 0.99 -7.07 -8.32
N ASP A 133 2.26 -6.68 -8.38
CA ASP A 133 3.35 -7.61 -8.10
C ASP A 133 3.57 -7.84 -6.60
N PHE A 134 3.28 -6.83 -5.80
CA PHE A 134 3.37 -6.87 -4.35
C PHE A 134 2.09 -6.32 -3.74
N ASP A 135 1.92 -6.58 -2.44
CA ASP A 135 0.84 -5.99 -1.67
C ASP A 135 0.90 -4.47 -1.82
N THR A 136 -0.22 -3.88 -2.20
CA THR A 136 -0.29 -2.48 -2.61
C THR A 136 -1.36 -1.78 -1.78
N LEU A 137 -1.00 -0.65 -1.19
CA LEU A 137 -1.92 0.28 -0.55
C LEU A 137 -2.46 1.25 -1.61
N LEU A 138 -3.78 1.23 -1.82
CA LEU A 138 -4.50 2.27 -2.54
C LEU A 138 -5.00 3.31 -1.53
N GLY A 139 -4.69 4.59 -1.75
CA GLY A 139 -5.17 5.71 -0.92
C GLY A 139 -4.04 6.66 -0.53
N PRO A 140 -4.29 7.73 0.23
CA PRO A 140 -5.53 7.98 0.95
C PRO A 140 -6.68 8.30 0.00
N VAL A 141 -7.86 7.73 0.26
CA VAL A 141 -9.08 8.02 -0.50
C VAL A 141 -10.03 8.92 0.28
N LYS A 142 -10.90 9.64 -0.45
CA LYS A 142 -11.94 10.51 0.12
C LYS A 142 -13.12 9.70 0.69
N PRO A 143 -13.93 10.29 1.60
CA PRO A 143 -15.20 9.71 2.02
C PRO A 143 -16.14 9.42 0.85
N GLY A 144 -16.88 8.31 0.90
CA GLY A 144 -17.73 7.85 -0.20
C GLY A 144 -16.99 7.13 -1.33
N PHE A 145 -15.71 6.79 -1.11
CA PHE A 145 -14.99 5.85 -1.96
C PHE A 145 -15.20 4.42 -1.48
N GLU A 146 -15.53 3.53 -2.40
CA GLU A 146 -15.68 2.10 -2.15
C GLU A 146 -14.88 1.32 -3.19
N LEU A 147 -14.07 0.35 -2.74
CA LEU A 147 -13.33 -0.55 -3.62
C LEU A 147 -13.95 -1.94 -3.58
N TYR A 148 -14.06 -2.55 -4.76
CA TYR A 148 -14.57 -3.90 -4.93
C TYR A 148 -13.52 -4.75 -5.64
N LYS A 149 -13.37 -6.00 -5.19
CA LYS A 149 -12.62 -7.03 -5.90
C LYS A 149 -13.56 -8.16 -6.28
N SER A 150 -13.67 -8.46 -7.57
CA SER A 150 -14.59 -9.49 -8.08
C SER A 150 -16.02 -9.33 -7.55
N ARG A 151 -16.52 -8.09 -7.53
CA ARG A 151 -17.84 -7.67 -7.02
C ARG A 151 -18.08 -7.83 -5.51
N ARG A 152 -17.04 -8.12 -4.73
CA ARG A 152 -17.10 -8.07 -3.27
C ARG A 152 -16.46 -6.79 -2.78
N GLU A 153 -17.17 -6.07 -1.93
CA GLU A 153 -16.63 -4.89 -1.27
C GLU A 153 -15.39 -5.28 -0.47
N MET A 154 -14.33 -4.51 -0.62
CA MET A 154 -13.09 -4.67 0.13
C MET A 154 -13.20 -3.87 1.43
N THR A 155 -12.68 -4.41 2.52
CA THR A 155 -12.67 -3.69 3.80
C THR A 155 -11.59 -2.59 3.78
N PRO A 156 -11.96 -1.31 4.00
CA PRO A 156 -10.99 -0.24 4.15
C PRO A 156 -10.16 -0.40 5.42
N ARG A 157 -8.95 0.16 5.41
CA ARG A 157 -8.09 0.33 6.58
C ARG A 157 -7.93 1.81 6.87
N GLN A 158 -8.03 2.19 8.13
CA GLN A 158 -7.69 3.54 8.56
C GLN A 158 -6.31 3.55 9.19
N ASN A 159 -5.56 4.61 8.93
CA ASN A 159 -4.34 4.88 9.69
C ASN A 159 -4.63 5.66 10.98
N ASN A 160 -3.59 5.87 11.78
CA ASN A 160 -3.66 6.64 13.04
C ASN A 160 -4.03 8.13 12.85
N LEU A 161 -4.09 8.61 11.60
CA LEU A 161 -4.52 9.97 11.23
C LEU A 161 -5.94 9.98 10.64
N GLY A 162 -6.68 8.87 10.73
CA GLY A 162 -8.05 8.74 10.22
C GLY A 162 -8.18 8.70 8.69
N ARG A 163 -7.07 8.56 7.95
CA ARG A 163 -7.09 8.47 6.49
C ARG A 163 -7.36 7.02 6.06
N THR A 164 -8.21 6.87 5.05
CA THR A 164 -8.67 5.58 4.53
C THR A 164 -7.80 5.07 3.39
N PHE A 165 -7.44 3.79 3.45
CA PHE A 165 -6.69 3.06 2.43
C PHE A 165 -7.32 1.70 2.17
N TYR A 166 -7.02 1.10 1.02
CA TYR A 166 -7.38 -0.27 0.69
C TYR A 166 -6.13 -1.10 0.45
N MET A 167 -6.11 -2.31 1.02
CA MET A 167 -5.04 -3.28 0.78
C MET A 167 -5.39 -4.13 -0.44
N ILE A 168 -4.60 -4.01 -1.51
CA ILE A 168 -4.70 -4.83 -2.71
C ILE A 168 -3.61 -5.91 -2.63
N PRO A 169 -3.97 -7.19 -2.42
CA PRO A 169 -2.96 -8.24 -2.34
C PRO A 169 -2.18 -8.43 -3.65
N ALA A 170 -0.91 -8.81 -3.53
CA ALA A 170 -0.10 -9.26 -4.65
C ALA A 170 -0.83 -10.33 -5.49
N GLY A 171 -0.60 -10.34 -6.79
CA GLY A 171 -1.26 -11.24 -7.74
C GLY A 171 -2.69 -10.83 -8.13
N THR A 172 -3.26 -9.78 -7.52
CA THR A 172 -4.57 -9.25 -7.95
C THR A 172 -4.46 -8.66 -9.35
N LYS A 173 -5.40 -8.96 -10.24
CA LYS A 173 -5.46 -8.29 -11.54
C LYS A 173 -6.16 -6.95 -11.39
N ALA A 174 -5.66 -5.91 -12.06
CA ALA A 174 -6.30 -4.60 -12.09
C ALA A 174 -7.74 -4.68 -12.65
N SER A 175 -8.00 -5.60 -13.59
CA SER A 175 -9.33 -5.86 -14.14
C SER A 175 -10.33 -6.43 -13.13
N ASP A 176 -9.85 -7.00 -12.02
CA ASP A 176 -10.70 -7.54 -10.97
C ASP A 176 -11.18 -6.45 -10.00
N LEU A 177 -10.58 -5.26 -10.08
CA LEU A 177 -10.89 -4.11 -9.24
C LEU A 177 -11.94 -3.21 -9.91
N GLN A 178 -12.92 -2.80 -9.11
CA GLN A 178 -13.93 -1.81 -9.48
C GLN A 178 -14.05 -0.84 -8.31
N TYR A 179 -14.33 0.43 -8.59
CA TYR A 179 -14.54 1.40 -7.52
C TYR A 179 -15.73 2.29 -7.80
N ILE A 180 -16.33 2.77 -6.71
CA ILE A 180 -17.33 3.83 -6.70
C ILE A 180 -16.67 5.01 -5.99
N ALA A 181 -16.83 6.21 -6.54
CA ALA A 181 -16.39 7.44 -5.93
C ALA A 181 -17.48 8.50 -6.09
N SER A 182 -17.78 9.21 -5.00
CA SER A 182 -18.75 10.31 -4.98
C SER A 182 -18.29 11.54 -5.78
N GLU A 183 -16.97 11.70 -5.96
CA GLU A 183 -16.34 12.78 -6.71
C GLU A 183 -15.23 12.20 -7.62
N PRO A 184 -14.81 12.93 -8.68
CA PRO A 184 -13.57 12.61 -9.38
C PRO A 184 -12.41 12.46 -8.39
N THR A 185 -11.80 11.29 -8.37
CA THR A 185 -10.67 10.98 -7.49
C THR A 185 -9.50 10.49 -8.31
N GLU A 186 -8.33 11.01 -7.99
CA GLU A 186 -7.07 10.43 -8.47
C GLU A 186 -6.69 9.28 -7.53
N LEU A 187 -6.19 8.19 -8.11
CA LEU A 187 -5.83 6.98 -7.37
C LEU A 187 -4.32 6.96 -7.14
N TYR A 188 -3.96 6.90 -5.86
CA TYR A 188 -2.58 6.86 -5.40
C TYR A 188 -2.27 5.43 -4.93
N TYR A 189 -1.22 4.83 -5.46
CA TYR A 189 -0.80 3.48 -5.09
C TYR A 189 0.61 3.51 -4.49
N TYR A 190 0.77 2.74 -3.42
CA TYR A 190 2.02 2.60 -2.69
C TYR A 190 2.28 1.13 -2.46
N ALA A 191 3.53 0.68 -2.59
CA ALA A 191 3.90 -0.63 -2.10
C ALA A 191 3.62 -0.71 -0.58
N PHE A 192 2.99 -1.78 -0.13
CA PHE A 192 2.90 -2.11 1.29
C PHE A 192 4.26 -2.62 1.74
N CYS A 193 4.73 -2.21 2.92
CA CYS A 193 6.06 -2.59 3.36
C CYS A 193 6.23 -4.10 3.50
N SER A 194 7.30 -4.63 2.93
CA SER A 194 7.70 -6.03 3.06
C SER A 194 9.23 -6.16 2.95
N GLU A 195 9.74 -7.39 2.99
CA GLU A 195 11.15 -7.68 2.71
C GLU A 195 11.56 -7.23 1.29
N ASP A 196 10.71 -7.50 0.29
CA ASP A 196 10.93 -7.13 -1.12
C ASP A 196 10.64 -5.62 -1.37
N THR A 197 9.90 -4.96 -0.46
CA THR A 197 9.55 -3.53 -0.55
C THR A 197 9.79 -2.81 0.78
N PRO A 198 11.04 -2.55 1.17
CA PRO A 198 11.35 -1.89 2.43
C PRO A 198 10.66 -0.53 2.58
N CYS A 199 10.20 -0.26 3.80
CA CYS A 199 9.54 0.99 4.16
C CYS A 199 10.41 2.22 3.93
N ILE A 200 9.82 3.27 3.34
CA ILE A 200 10.47 4.54 3.04
C ILE A 200 9.83 5.66 3.86
N LYS A 201 10.68 6.50 4.46
CA LYS A 201 10.31 7.68 5.25
C LYS A 201 10.44 9.00 4.48
N GLY A 202 11.26 9.02 3.43
CA GLY A 202 11.43 10.21 2.61
C GLY A 202 12.47 10.06 1.51
N TYR A 203 12.34 10.90 0.50
CA TYR A 203 13.22 10.87 -0.67
C TYR A 203 14.56 11.54 -0.36
N VAL A 204 15.65 10.96 -0.88
CA VAL A 204 17.00 11.54 -0.77
C VAL A 204 17.57 11.79 -2.16
N LYS A 205 17.51 10.78 -3.02
CA LYS A 205 18.02 10.84 -4.38
C LYS A 205 16.98 10.28 -5.34
N PRO A 206 16.55 11.05 -6.36
CA PRO A 206 15.64 10.53 -7.38
C PRO A 206 16.34 9.46 -8.23
N TRP A 207 15.56 8.78 -9.08
CA TRP A 207 16.10 7.85 -10.08
C TRP A 207 17.24 8.50 -10.86
N THR A 208 18.38 7.83 -10.88
CA THR A 208 19.62 8.27 -11.51
C THR A 208 20.16 7.14 -12.36
N SER A 209 20.44 7.44 -13.62
CA SER A 209 21.02 6.49 -14.57
C SER A 209 22.48 6.14 -14.24
N TYR A 210 22.86 4.91 -14.56
CA TYR A 210 24.24 4.45 -14.56
C TYR A 210 24.48 3.44 -15.68
N THR A 211 25.54 3.67 -16.47
CA THR A 211 25.96 2.75 -17.53
C THR A 211 27.03 1.80 -17.00
N PHE A 212 26.70 0.52 -16.93
CA PHE A 212 27.61 -0.56 -16.58
C PHE A 212 28.47 -0.93 -17.80
N GLY A 213 29.65 -0.31 -17.90
CA GLY A 213 30.68 -0.80 -18.81
C GLY A 213 31.17 -2.20 -18.41
N GLN A 214 31.90 -2.88 -19.30
CA GLN A 214 32.41 -4.22 -19.02
C GLN A 214 33.21 -4.28 -17.70
N GLY A 215 32.74 -5.10 -16.76
CA GLY A 215 33.36 -5.25 -15.43
C GLY A 215 33.29 -4.00 -14.53
N LYS A 216 32.53 -2.96 -14.93
CA LYS A 216 32.30 -1.79 -14.08
C LYS A 216 31.22 -2.08 -13.06
N GLU A 217 31.40 -1.51 -11.89
CA GLU A 217 30.47 -1.59 -10.77
C GLU A 217 30.02 -0.17 -10.43
N LEU A 218 28.79 -0.03 -9.96
CA LEU A 218 28.32 1.23 -9.37
C LEU A 218 28.69 1.19 -7.89
N VAL A 219 29.50 2.17 -7.46
CA VAL A 219 29.85 2.33 -6.05
C VAL A 219 29.16 3.59 -5.52
N ILE A 220 28.36 3.41 -4.49
CA ILE A 220 27.64 4.48 -3.80
C ILE A 220 28.24 4.63 -2.41
N ASP A 221 28.80 5.81 -2.14
CA ASP A 221 29.22 6.20 -0.80
C ASP A 221 27.98 6.52 0.03
N LEU A 222 27.82 5.80 1.15
CA LEU A 222 26.75 6.02 2.12
C LEU A 222 27.28 6.49 3.49
N SER A 223 28.59 6.74 3.60
CA SER A 223 29.24 7.10 4.86
C SER A 223 28.69 8.39 5.51
N SER A 224 28.05 9.26 4.72
CA SER A 224 27.41 10.48 5.22
C SER A 224 26.01 10.29 5.80
N TYR A 225 25.41 9.11 5.68
CA TYR A 225 24.04 8.86 6.15
C TYR A 225 24.01 8.25 7.55
N GLU A 226 23.36 8.96 8.47
CA GLU A 226 23.32 8.62 9.90
C GLU A 226 22.08 7.82 10.33
N GLN A 227 21.43 7.14 9.39
CA GLN A 227 20.15 6.45 9.55
C GLN A 227 20.06 5.29 8.56
N ASP A 228 19.06 4.41 8.73
CA ASP A 228 18.75 3.39 7.75
C ASP A 228 18.36 4.03 6.41
N MET A 229 18.82 3.43 5.32
CA MET A 229 18.56 3.87 3.95
C MET A 229 17.86 2.75 3.19
N VAL A 230 17.21 3.11 2.09
CA VAL A 230 16.67 2.16 1.12
C VAL A 230 17.27 2.50 -0.23
N LEU A 231 17.95 1.52 -0.84
CA LEU A 231 18.42 1.63 -2.22
C LEU A 231 17.47 0.84 -3.09
N SER A 232 16.88 1.47 -4.10
CA SER A 232 16.19 0.73 -5.16
C SER A 232 17.00 0.78 -6.44
N VAL A 233 17.08 -0.37 -7.09
CA VAL A 233 17.79 -0.58 -8.36
C VAL A 233 16.78 -1.15 -9.34
N ALA A 234 16.80 -0.67 -10.57
CA ALA A 234 15.95 -1.18 -11.63
C ALA A 234 16.69 -1.13 -12.95
N ASP A 235 16.25 -1.94 -13.89
CA ASP A 235 16.67 -1.76 -15.27
C ASP A 235 16.24 -0.39 -15.77
N GLN A 236 17.05 0.15 -16.67
CA GLN A 236 16.71 1.41 -17.31
C GLN A 236 16.14 1.18 -18.70
N ARG A 237 16.89 0.48 -19.57
CA ARG A 237 16.60 0.39 -21.00
C ARG A 237 16.03 -0.96 -21.41
N GLY A 238 16.76 -2.04 -21.11
CA GLY A 238 16.28 -3.40 -21.31
C GLY A 238 15.46 -3.90 -20.12
N THR A 239 14.86 -5.07 -20.26
CA THR A 239 14.00 -5.70 -19.25
C THR A 239 14.59 -6.96 -18.63
N SER A 240 15.74 -7.40 -19.13
CA SER A 240 16.38 -8.67 -18.79
C SER A 240 17.66 -8.50 -17.97
N GLU A 241 18.04 -7.26 -17.64
CA GLU A 241 19.30 -7.01 -16.95
C GLU A 241 19.15 -7.35 -15.46
N GLN A 242 20.09 -8.06 -14.87
CA GLN A 242 20.04 -8.32 -13.43
C GLN A 242 21.22 -7.69 -12.70
N HIS A 243 20.91 -7.18 -11.52
CA HIS A 243 21.84 -6.48 -10.67
C HIS A 243 21.91 -7.15 -9.29
N ALA A 244 23.11 -7.44 -8.82
CA ALA A 244 23.37 -7.85 -7.44
C ALA A 244 23.82 -6.64 -6.61
N VAL A 245 23.36 -6.58 -5.37
CA VAL A 245 23.64 -5.48 -4.45
C VAL A 245 24.45 -5.99 -3.26
N PHE A 246 25.52 -5.28 -2.95
CA PHE A 246 26.45 -5.59 -1.86
C PHE A 246 26.56 -4.41 -0.91
N VAL A 247 26.47 -4.65 0.39
CA VAL A 247 26.73 -3.66 1.44
C VAL A 247 28.04 -4.04 2.12
N ASP A 248 29.01 -3.13 2.12
CA ASP A 248 30.33 -3.33 2.74
C ASP A 248 30.97 -4.68 2.37
N GLY A 249 30.80 -5.10 1.11
CA GLY A 249 31.36 -6.34 0.54
C GLY A 249 30.49 -7.60 0.71
N LYS A 250 29.37 -7.54 1.45
CA LYS A 250 28.44 -8.66 1.60
C LYS A 250 27.24 -8.50 0.65
N GLU A 251 26.95 -9.53 -0.15
CA GLU A 251 25.74 -9.56 -0.98
C GLU A 251 24.50 -9.57 -0.09
N ILE A 252 23.55 -8.67 -0.36
CA ILE A 252 22.30 -8.56 0.39
C ILE A 252 21.06 -8.91 -0.45
N GLY A 253 21.21 -8.99 -1.78
CA GLY A 253 20.12 -9.34 -2.67
C GLY A 253 20.41 -9.06 -4.12
N ARG A 254 19.42 -9.39 -4.96
CA ARG A 254 19.45 -9.20 -6.41
C ARG A 254 18.13 -8.63 -6.87
N THR A 255 18.14 -7.92 -8.00
CA THR A 255 16.91 -7.52 -8.67
C THR A 255 16.15 -8.77 -9.15
N HIS A 256 14.83 -8.68 -9.13
CA HIS A 256 13.88 -9.71 -9.53
C HIS A 256 12.87 -9.12 -10.52
N GLY A 257 12.25 -9.97 -11.32
CA GLY A 257 11.10 -9.59 -12.15
C GLY A 257 9.82 -9.46 -11.32
N ALA A 258 8.68 -9.58 -12.00
CA ALA A 258 7.36 -9.54 -11.37
C ALA A 258 7.22 -10.54 -10.22
N LEU A 259 7.02 -10.06 -8.99
CA LEU A 259 6.82 -10.91 -7.81
C LEU A 259 5.52 -11.73 -7.89
N SER A 260 4.55 -11.29 -8.69
CA SER A 260 3.35 -12.06 -8.99
C SER A 260 3.65 -13.42 -9.66
N LEU A 261 4.85 -13.62 -10.23
CA LEU A 261 5.32 -14.89 -10.76
C LEU A 261 5.52 -15.94 -9.65
N LYS A 262 5.95 -15.53 -8.44
CA LYS A 262 6.04 -16.43 -7.27
C LYS A 262 4.68 -17.09 -7.01
N GLY A 263 3.59 -16.30 -7.05
CA GLY A 263 2.22 -16.77 -6.87
C GLY A 263 1.72 -17.72 -7.98
N ARG A 264 2.40 -17.77 -9.13
CA ARG A 264 2.12 -18.68 -10.25
C ARG A 264 3.06 -19.89 -10.28
N GLY A 265 3.92 -20.05 -9.27
CA GLY A 265 4.91 -21.13 -9.19
C GLY A 265 6.10 -20.96 -10.14
N GLN A 266 6.39 -19.72 -10.57
CA GLN A 266 7.50 -19.39 -11.45
C GLN A 266 8.60 -18.65 -10.68
N ASP A 267 9.84 -18.77 -11.13
CA ASP A 267 10.98 -18.11 -10.52
C ASP A 267 11.07 -16.64 -11.01
N PRO A 268 10.85 -15.63 -10.15
CA PRO A 268 10.97 -14.23 -10.55
C PRO A 268 12.42 -13.82 -10.84
N TYR A 269 13.41 -14.64 -10.50
CA TYR A 269 14.83 -14.38 -10.79
C TYR A 269 15.28 -14.98 -12.13
N ASP A 270 14.44 -15.74 -12.84
CA ASP A 270 14.81 -16.30 -14.13
C ASP A 270 14.68 -15.24 -15.25
N PRO A 271 15.78 -14.84 -15.92
CA PRO A 271 15.72 -13.90 -17.04
C PRO A 271 14.77 -14.34 -18.16
N ALA A 272 14.55 -15.65 -18.34
CA ALA A 272 13.65 -16.18 -19.36
C ALA A 272 12.18 -15.83 -19.10
N MET A 273 11.84 -15.42 -17.87
CA MET A 273 10.50 -15.00 -17.51
C MET A 273 10.19 -13.55 -17.93
N MET A 274 11.22 -12.75 -18.27
CA MET A 274 11.04 -11.38 -18.72
C MET A 274 10.95 -11.32 -20.26
N PRO A 275 9.97 -10.59 -20.83
CA PRO A 275 9.95 -10.34 -22.26
C PRO A 275 11.15 -9.46 -22.61
N ASP A 276 11.84 -9.71 -23.72
CA ASP A 276 12.89 -8.81 -24.24
C ASP A 276 12.20 -7.57 -24.83
N ASP A 277 12.17 -6.48 -24.08
CA ASP A 277 11.46 -5.25 -24.40
C ASP A 277 12.25 -4.01 -23.95
N HIS A 278 11.79 -2.83 -24.36
CA HIS A 278 12.32 -1.55 -23.92
C HIS A 278 11.41 -0.91 -22.87
N VAL A 279 11.93 -0.74 -21.66
CA VAL A 279 11.21 -0.05 -20.58
C VAL A 279 11.35 1.48 -20.70
N GLY A 280 12.46 2.01 -21.21
CA GLY A 280 12.60 3.44 -21.54
C GLY A 280 13.90 4.05 -21.03
N ASP A 281 13.86 5.31 -20.59
CA ASP A 281 14.95 5.97 -19.87
C ASP A 281 14.40 6.46 -18.51
N VAL A 282 15.25 7.07 -17.67
CA VAL A 282 14.82 7.61 -16.38
C VAL A 282 13.84 8.79 -16.57
N PRO A 283 12.73 8.85 -15.81
CA PRO A 283 12.32 7.93 -14.74
C PRO A 283 11.44 6.75 -15.18
N ASP A 284 10.94 6.76 -16.42
CA ASP A 284 9.91 5.85 -16.91
C ASP A 284 10.32 4.38 -16.89
N GLY A 285 11.56 4.09 -17.29
CA GLY A 285 12.10 2.72 -17.32
C GLY A 285 12.02 2.05 -15.95
N PRO A 286 12.64 2.64 -14.92
CA PRO A 286 12.56 2.13 -13.55
C PRO A 286 11.13 1.99 -13.01
N VAL A 287 10.25 2.96 -13.30
CA VAL A 287 8.85 2.89 -12.88
C VAL A 287 8.15 1.70 -13.53
N LYS A 288 8.39 1.44 -14.82
CA LYS A 288 7.85 0.28 -15.53
C LYS A 288 8.38 -1.04 -14.99
N CYS A 289 9.66 -1.11 -14.60
CA CYS A 289 10.20 -2.30 -13.96
C CYS A 289 9.51 -2.60 -12.63
N VAL A 290 9.29 -1.58 -11.78
CA VAL A 290 8.58 -1.72 -10.50
C VAL A 290 7.15 -2.26 -10.66
N ILE A 291 6.48 -1.96 -11.78
CA ILE A 291 5.14 -2.50 -12.10
C ILE A 291 5.18 -3.80 -12.94
N GLY A 292 6.32 -4.50 -12.95
CA GLY A 292 6.42 -5.87 -13.44
C GLY A 292 6.89 -6.03 -14.88
N ARG A 293 7.40 -4.97 -15.51
CA ARG A 293 7.87 -5.03 -16.91
C ARG A 293 9.35 -5.32 -17.08
N GLY A 294 10.13 -5.40 -16.01
CA GLY A 294 11.56 -5.67 -16.05
C GLY A 294 12.11 -5.96 -14.66
N PHE A 295 13.42 -6.16 -14.55
CA PHE A 295 14.03 -6.43 -13.25
C PHE A 295 14.15 -5.17 -12.40
N TRP A 296 13.82 -5.32 -11.11
CA TRP A 296 14.02 -4.30 -10.10
C TRP A 296 14.18 -4.93 -8.72
N GLY A 297 14.61 -4.15 -7.74
CA GLY A 297 14.65 -4.56 -6.35
C GLY A 297 14.84 -3.36 -5.44
N SER A 298 14.39 -3.48 -4.20
CA SER A 298 14.58 -2.45 -3.18
C SER A 298 15.16 -3.06 -1.92
N PHE A 299 16.21 -2.45 -1.40
CA PHE A 299 17.09 -3.08 -0.43
C PHE A 299 17.28 -2.18 0.78
N LYS A 300 17.00 -2.71 1.98
CA LYS A 300 17.28 -2.01 3.24
C LYS A 300 18.79 -2.00 3.48
N ILE A 301 19.34 -0.80 3.68
CA ILE A 301 20.74 -0.58 4.00
C ILE A 301 20.83 -0.08 5.44
N PRO A 302 21.45 -0.85 6.36
CA PRO A 302 21.49 -0.49 7.76
C PRO A 302 22.35 0.75 8.00
N LYS A 303 21.99 1.53 9.02
CA LYS A 303 22.80 2.62 9.54
C LYS A 303 24.24 2.15 9.80
N GLY A 304 25.21 2.99 9.41
CA GLY A 304 26.63 2.74 9.61
C GLY A 304 27.31 1.97 8.47
N ALA A 305 26.55 1.56 7.45
CA ALA A 305 27.11 1.08 6.20
C ALA A 305 27.95 2.17 5.54
N LYS A 306 29.13 1.81 5.03
CA LYS A 306 30.05 2.79 4.40
C LYS A 306 29.81 2.89 2.91
N SER A 307 29.56 1.76 2.26
CA SER A 307 29.44 1.70 0.81
C SER A 307 28.43 0.65 0.36
N VAL A 308 27.77 0.96 -0.75
CA VAL A 308 27.01 -0.01 -1.52
C VAL A 308 27.64 -0.19 -2.88
N VAL A 309 27.76 -1.44 -3.31
CA VAL A 309 28.22 -1.81 -4.64
C VAL A 309 27.08 -2.50 -5.36
N VAL A 310 26.75 -2.02 -6.56
CA VAL A 310 25.80 -2.66 -7.46
C VAL A 310 26.58 -3.22 -8.63
N LYS A 311 26.36 -4.50 -8.94
CA LYS A 311 27.04 -5.22 -10.03
C LYS A 311 26.00 -5.78 -10.99
N MET A 312 26.19 -5.57 -12.28
CA MET A 312 25.42 -6.27 -13.29
C MET A 312 25.88 -7.73 -13.37
N ILE A 313 24.98 -8.66 -13.09
CA ILE A 313 25.24 -10.11 -13.09
C ILE A 313 24.64 -10.82 -14.29
N HIS A 314 23.67 -10.19 -14.97
CA HIS A 314 23.12 -10.66 -16.24
C HIS A 314 22.99 -9.47 -17.18
N PRO A 315 23.93 -9.25 -18.12
CA PRO A 315 23.84 -8.16 -19.08
C PRO A 315 22.92 -8.53 -20.26
N THR A 316 22.29 -7.53 -20.86
CA THR A 316 21.68 -7.69 -22.19
C THR A 316 22.77 -7.77 -23.27
N THR A 317 22.49 -8.50 -24.36
CA THR A 317 23.38 -8.58 -25.53
C THR A 317 23.22 -7.43 -26.50
N ASN A 318 22.16 -6.63 -26.34
CA ASN A 318 21.69 -5.72 -27.37
C ASN A 318 22.21 -4.28 -27.21
N PHE A 319 22.62 -3.87 -26.00
CA PHE A 319 23.05 -2.51 -25.67
C PHE A 319 24.16 -2.51 -24.60
N GLU A 320 24.85 -1.38 -24.43
CA GLU A 320 25.68 -1.17 -23.23
C GLU A 320 24.77 -1.19 -22.00
N GLY A 321 25.12 -2.03 -21.02
CA GLY A 321 24.21 -2.32 -19.92
C GLY A 321 23.88 -1.07 -19.10
N ALA A 322 22.60 -0.81 -18.85
CA ALA A 322 22.16 0.43 -18.22
C ALA A 322 21.12 0.18 -17.12
N GLY A 323 21.46 0.54 -15.89
CA GLY A 323 20.55 0.49 -14.76
C GLY A 323 20.28 1.87 -14.20
N ALA A 324 19.22 2.00 -13.40
CA ALA A 324 18.97 3.19 -12.61
C ALA A 324 18.90 2.82 -11.13
N TYR A 325 19.19 3.81 -10.29
CA TYR A 325 19.06 3.68 -8.85
C TYR A 325 18.44 4.93 -8.22
N ARG A 326 17.75 4.73 -7.10
CA ARG A 326 17.22 5.79 -6.23
C ARG A 326 17.62 5.48 -4.79
N ILE A 327 17.77 6.53 -3.98
CA ILE A 327 18.11 6.39 -2.56
C ILE A 327 17.05 7.10 -1.75
N ASP A 328 16.55 6.41 -0.74
CA ASP A 328 15.52 6.89 0.16
C ASP A 328 15.93 6.71 1.62
N LYS A 329 15.32 7.47 2.51
CA LYS A 329 15.41 7.29 3.95
C LYS A 329 14.58 6.06 4.32
N GLY A 330 15.17 5.08 4.98
CA GLY A 330 14.43 3.94 5.53
C GLY A 330 13.58 4.33 6.73
N CYS A 331 12.55 3.54 6.99
CA CYS A 331 11.94 3.53 8.31
C CYS A 331 12.74 2.66 9.27
N ASN A 332 12.77 3.09 10.53
CA ASN A 332 13.34 2.33 11.64
C ASN A 332 12.34 1.28 12.10
#